data_AF-A0A225US60-F1
#
_entry.id   AF-A0A225US60-F1
#
_cell.length_a   1.000
_cell.length_b   1.000
_cell.length_c   1.000
_cell.angle_alpha   90.00
_cell.angle_beta   90.00
_cell.angle_gamma   90.00
#
_symmetry.space_group_name_H-M   'P 1'
#
loop_
_entity.id
_entity.type
_entity.pdbx_description
1 polymer ?
#
loop_
_entity_poly.entity_id
_entity_poly.type
_entity_poly.pdbx_seq_one_letter_code
_entity_poly.pdbx_strand_id
1 'polypeptide(L)'
;MKTGDLPPFFGFNAALAGCLYLVDVGLNSSIEYGDLPGQGTSDNSSDSIVSFVQVLLQIAAFINLLMLLGGTFLFQSGLFSMLYSQFRLVLLVHPVYICLTIILGITRMKLLSSGVDHVDIWDTQGYAAFSGIHKIGALCYYACNIYAVERLRHRKFYSHEYWMRM
;
A
#
# COMPACT_ATOMS: atom_id res chain seq x y z
N MET A 1 -20.95 16.65 -20.56
CA MET A 1 -20.60 15.48 -19.72
C MET A 1 -21.68 15.37 -18.67
N LYS A 2 -22.44 14.26 -18.61
CA LYS A 2 -23.53 14.10 -17.63
C LYS A 2 -22.97 14.27 -16.21
N THR A 3 -23.52 15.22 -15.47
CA THR A 3 -23.06 15.60 -14.13
C THR A 3 -23.27 14.45 -13.15
N GLY A 4 -22.17 13.90 -12.62
CA GLY A 4 -22.20 12.94 -11.51
C GLY A 4 -22.14 11.45 -11.88
N ASP A 5 -21.74 11.08 -13.10
CA ASP A 5 -21.38 9.68 -13.40
C ASP A 5 -19.93 9.39 -12.98
N LEU A 6 -19.68 8.17 -12.51
CA LEU A 6 -18.33 7.70 -12.17
C LEU A 6 -17.43 7.76 -13.42
N PRO A 7 -16.13 8.08 -13.28
CA PRO A 7 -15.24 8.10 -14.42
C PRO A 7 -15.15 6.72 -15.07
N PRO A 8 -14.99 6.64 -16.39
CA PRO A 8 -15.11 5.39 -17.15
C PRO A 8 -14.14 4.30 -16.70
N PHE A 9 -12.99 4.67 -16.14
CA PHE A 9 -11.97 3.76 -15.63
C PHE A 9 -11.99 3.56 -14.11
N PHE A 10 -13.00 4.06 -13.40
CA PHE A 10 -13.09 3.91 -11.95
C PHE A 10 -13.09 2.44 -11.52
N GLY A 11 -13.95 1.63 -12.13
CA GLY A 11 -14.07 0.21 -11.80
C GLY A 11 -12.77 -0.56 -12.06
N PHE A 12 -12.09 -0.24 -13.16
CA PHE A 12 -10.78 -0.82 -13.48
C PHE A 12 -9.73 -0.46 -12.42
N ASN A 13 -9.57 0.82 -12.09
CA ASN A 13 -8.59 1.27 -11.10
C ASN A 13 -8.90 0.75 -9.69
N ALA A 14 -10.19 0.64 -9.32
CA ALA A 14 -10.62 0.05 -8.06
C ALA A 14 -10.29 -1.46 -7.99
N ALA A 15 -10.55 -2.20 -9.06
CA ALA A 15 -10.18 -3.62 -9.16
C ALA A 15 -8.66 -3.81 -9.13
N LEU A 16 -7.92 -2.98 -9.86
CA LEU A 16 -6.46 -2.96 -9.85
C LEU A 16 -5.92 -2.68 -8.44
N ALA A 17 -6.49 -1.72 -7.71
CA ALA A 17 -6.12 -1.45 -6.32
C ALA A 17 -6.30 -2.70 -5.46
N GLY A 18 -7.46 -3.36 -5.55
CA GLY A 18 -7.74 -4.61 -4.85
C GLY A 18 -6.71 -5.70 -5.15
N CYS A 19 -6.40 -5.92 -6.44
CA CYS A 19 -5.39 -6.89 -6.85
C CYS A 19 -4.00 -6.56 -6.29
N LEU A 20 -3.56 -5.30 -6.39
CA LEU A 20 -2.26 -4.87 -5.89
C LEU A 20 -2.14 -5.09 -4.37
N TYR A 21 -3.20 -4.80 -3.60
CA TYR A 21 -3.20 -5.05 -2.16
C TYR A 21 -3.21 -6.53 -1.81
N LEU A 22 -3.96 -7.36 -2.54
CA LEU A 22 -3.95 -8.81 -2.33
C LEU A 22 -2.58 -9.42 -2.59
N VAL A 23 -1.89 -8.96 -3.64
CA VAL A 23 -0.52 -9.40 -3.93
C VAL A 23 0.43 -8.89 -2.85
N ASP A 24 0.35 -7.62 -2.42
CA ASP A 24 1.19 -7.10 -1.33
C ASP A 24 0.98 -7.88 -0.02
N VAL A 25 -0.26 -8.25 0.33
CA VAL A 25 -0.56 -9.12 1.49
C VAL A 25 0.12 -10.48 1.35
N GLY A 26 0.01 -11.09 0.17
CA GLY A 26 0.65 -12.37 -0.13
C GLY A 26 2.16 -12.30 0.01
N LEU A 27 2.79 -11.28 -0.58
CA LEU A 27 4.23 -11.07 -0.48
C LEU A 27 4.67 -10.80 0.96
N ASN A 28 4.00 -9.87 1.66
CA ASN A 28 4.26 -9.53 3.06
C ASN A 28 4.26 -10.79 3.96
N SER A 29 3.30 -11.69 3.73
CA SER A 29 3.20 -12.95 4.47
C SER A 29 4.26 -13.96 4.05
N SER A 30 4.54 -14.07 2.75
CA SER A 30 5.49 -15.05 2.20
C SER A 30 6.93 -14.81 2.61
N ILE A 31 7.38 -13.55 2.69
CA ILE A 31 8.77 -13.24 3.06
C ILE A 31 9.05 -13.63 4.52
N GLU A 32 8.02 -13.73 5.35
CA GLU A 32 8.17 -13.93 6.78
C GLU A 32 7.86 -15.36 7.25
N TYR A 33 7.09 -16.12 6.47
CA TYR A 33 6.67 -17.49 6.80
C TYR A 33 6.89 -18.49 5.65
N GLY A 34 7.66 -18.12 4.63
CA GLY A 34 7.88 -18.93 3.42
C GLY A 34 8.70 -20.20 3.64
N ASP A 35 9.52 -20.26 4.69
CA ASP A 35 10.31 -21.44 5.03
C ASP A 35 9.50 -22.39 5.92
N LEU A 36 8.69 -23.24 5.29
CA LEU A 36 8.08 -24.38 5.94
C LEU A 36 9.15 -25.46 6.23
N PRO A 37 9.08 -26.17 7.37
CA PRO A 37 10.05 -27.22 7.69
C PRO A 37 10.05 -28.30 6.60
N GLY A 38 11.16 -28.41 5.87
CA GLY A 38 11.35 -29.35 4.74
C GLY A 38 11.43 -28.70 3.35
N GLN A 39 11.18 -27.40 3.24
CA GLN A 39 11.43 -26.64 2.03
C GLN A 39 12.90 -26.20 2.02
N GLY A 40 13.64 -26.46 0.93
CA GLY A 40 15.04 -26.06 0.81
C GLY A 40 15.20 -24.57 1.10
N THR A 41 16.26 -24.22 1.82
CA THR A 41 16.58 -22.86 2.28
C THR A 41 16.25 -21.85 1.19
N SER A 42 15.30 -20.94 1.43
CA SER A 42 15.08 -19.80 0.55
C SER A 42 16.40 -19.02 0.45
N ASP A 43 17.03 -19.02 -0.73
CA ASP A 43 18.25 -18.27 -0.95
C ASP A 43 18.02 -16.80 -0.57
N ASN A 44 18.93 -16.18 0.20
CA ASN A 44 18.87 -14.77 0.61
C ASN A 44 18.59 -13.78 -0.55
N SER A 45 18.92 -14.18 -1.78
CA SER A 45 18.62 -13.44 -3.01
C SER A 45 17.13 -13.43 -3.36
N SER A 46 16.40 -14.51 -3.12
CA SER A 46 14.95 -14.61 -3.33
C SER A 46 14.20 -13.60 -2.47
N ASP A 47 14.46 -13.57 -1.16
CA ASP A 47 13.76 -12.67 -0.23
C ASP A 47 14.03 -11.19 -0.52
N SER A 48 15.24 -10.88 -1.00
CA SER A 48 15.63 -9.55 -1.45
C SER A 48 14.84 -9.11 -2.68
N ILE A 49 14.68 -10.01 -3.65
CA ILE A 49 13.88 -9.76 -4.86
C ILE A 49 12.41 -9.56 -4.49
N VAL A 50 11.86 -10.42 -3.63
CA VAL A 50 10.45 -10.31 -3.21
C VAL A 50 10.21 -9.01 -2.44
N SER A 51 11.12 -8.61 -1.55
CA SER A 51 11.05 -7.32 -0.83
C SER A 51 11.10 -6.12 -1.79
N PHE A 52 11.95 -6.19 -2.83
CA PHE A 52 12.02 -5.16 -3.87
C PHE A 52 10.73 -5.06 -4.69
N VAL A 53 10.19 -6.21 -5.13
CA VAL A 53 8.91 -6.29 -5.85
C VAL A 53 7.77 -5.74 -5.00
N GLN A 54 7.77 -6.02 -3.70
CA GLN A 54 6.78 -5.51 -2.77
C GLN A 54 6.76 -3.97 -2.74
N VAL A 55 7.94 -3.33 -2.66
CA VAL A 55 8.05 -1.86 -2.70
C VAL A 55 7.54 -1.30 -4.03
N LEU A 56 7.87 -1.95 -5.16
CA LEU A 56 7.36 -1.54 -6.47
C LEU A 56 5.83 -1.63 -6.56
N LEU A 57 5.23 -2.68 -6.01
CA LEU A 57 3.77 -2.83 -5.96
C LEU A 57 3.12 -1.74 -5.11
N GLN A 58 3.72 -1.37 -3.98
CA GLN A 58 3.23 -0.28 -3.12
C GLN A 58 3.30 1.07 -3.84
N ILE A 59 4.37 1.34 -4.59
CA ILE A 59 4.50 2.54 -5.44
C ILE A 59 3.42 2.52 -6.55
N ALA A 60 3.23 1.39 -7.22
CA ALA A 60 2.20 1.25 -8.25
C ALA A 60 0.78 1.48 -7.67
N ALA A 61 0.51 0.96 -6.47
CA ALA A 61 -0.74 1.18 -5.77
C ALA A 61 -0.94 2.65 -5.37
N PHE A 62 0.14 3.34 -4.98
CA PHE A 62 0.09 4.78 -4.71
C PHE A 62 -0.23 5.58 -5.98
N ILE A 63 0.43 5.28 -7.10
CA ILE A 63 0.14 5.91 -8.40
C ILE A 63 -1.31 5.66 -8.80
N ASN A 64 -1.81 4.43 -8.65
CA ASN A 64 -3.19 4.09 -8.95
C ASN A 64 -4.19 4.88 -8.06
N LEU A 65 -3.88 5.07 -6.78
CA LEU A 65 -4.67 5.96 -5.90
C LEU A 65 -4.65 7.41 -6.43
N LEU A 66 -3.50 7.93 -6.86
CA LEU A 66 -3.40 9.27 -7.45
C LEU A 66 -4.21 9.38 -8.74
N MET A 67 -4.28 8.33 -9.57
CA MET A 67 -5.15 8.28 -10.75
C MET A 67 -6.64 8.32 -10.38
N LEU A 68 -7.05 7.58 -9.35
CA LEU A 68 -8.41 7.62 -8.82
C LEU A 68 -8.80 9.01 -8.30
N LEU A 69 -7.89 9.65 -7.56
CA LEU A 69 -8.04 11.04 -7.08
C LEU A 69 -8.05 12.03 -8.26
N GLY A 70 -7.20 11.82 -9.26
CA GLY A 70 -7.09 12.61 -10.48
C GLY A 70 -8.37 12.61 -11.33
N GLY A 71 -9.16 11.54 -11.23
CA GLY A 71 -10.47 11.46 -11.87
C GLY A 71 -11.55 12.33 -11.21
N THR A 72 -11.31 12.89 -10.02
CA THR A 72 -12.29 13.71 -9.30
C THR A 72 -12.38 15.13 -9.83
N PHE A 73 -13.56 15.75 -9.68
CA PHE A 73 -13.77 17.15 -10.04
C PHE A 73 -12.82 18.08 -9.26
N LEU A 74 -12.65 17.82 -7.95
CA LEU A 74 -11.77 18.63 -7.10
C LEU A 74 -10.33 18.65 -7.61
N PHE A 75 -9.81 17.53 -8.12
CA PHE A 75 -8.47 17.48 -8.69
C PHE A 75 -8.40 18.22 -10.03
N GLN A 76 -9.36 17.98 -10.94
CA GLN A 76 -9.39 18.58 -12.28
C GLN A 76 -9.57 20.10 -12.25
N SER A 77 -10.29 20.61 -11.26
CA SER A 77 -10.51 22.05 -11.07
C SER A 77 -9.43 22.74 -10.22
N GLY A 78 -8.39 22.02 -9.80
CA GLY A 78 -7.29 22.58 -9.02
C GLY A 78 -7.59 22.80 -7.53
N LEU A 79 -8.70 22.29 -7.01
CA LEU A 79 -9.08 22.33 -5.58
C LEU A 79 -8.35 21.25 -4.76
N PHE A 80 -7.04 21.14 -4.94
CA PHE A 80 -6.20 20.13 -4.28
C PHE A 80 -6.28 20.19 -2.76
N SER A 81 -6.38 21.39 -2.18
CA SER A 81 -6.46 21.59 -0.73
C SER A 81 -7.70 20.92 -0.12
N MET A 82 -8.86 21.04 -0.77
CA MET A 82 -10.09 20.40 -0.32
C MET A 82 -10.01 18.88 -0.45
N LEU A 83 -9.49 18.38 -1.57
CA LEU A 83 -9.31 16.95 -1.79
C LEU A 83 -8.31 16.36 -0.78
N TYR A 84 -7.20 17.05 -0.54
CA TYR A 84 -6.21 16.67 0.46
C TYR A 84 -6.81 16.60 1.86
N SER A 85 -7.61 17.60 2.26
CA SER A 85 -8.27 17.59 3.58
C SER A 85 -9.15 16.33 3.78
N GLN A 86 -9.82 15.87 2.73
CA GLN A 86 -10.66 14.66 2.76
C GLN A 86 -9.85 13.36 2.80
N PHE A 87 -8.70 13.30 2.12
CA PHE A 87 -7.91 12.07 1.93
C PHE A 87 -6.52 12.11 2.58
N ARG A 88 -6.21 13.09 3.45
CA ARG A 88 -4.87 13.29 4.05
C ARG A 88 -4.30 12.04 4.68
N LEU A 89 -5.13 11.28 5.39
CA LEU A 89 -4.71 10.09 6.11
C LEU A 89 -4.31 8.99 5.11
N VAL A 90 -5.10 8.81 4.06
CA VAL A 90 -4.80 7.86 2.97
C VAL A 90 -3.51 8.27 2.24
N LEU A 91 -3.32 9.56 1.97
CA LEU A 91 -2.11 10.04 1.30
C LEU A 91 -0.86 9.90 2.18
N LEU A 92 -0.99 10.06 3.50
CA LEU A 92 0.12 9.91 4.45
C LEU A 92 0.47 8.45 4.75
N VAL A 93 -0.51 7.55 4.76
CA VAL A 93 -0.25 6.14 5.11
C VAL A 93 0.57 5.41 4.03
N HIS A 94 0.48 5.82 2.76
CA HIS A 94 1.29 5.27 1.67
C HIS A 94 2.80 5.43 1.88
N PRO A 95 3.35 6.65 1.97
CA PRO A 95 4.79 6.83 2.19
C PRO A 95 5.24 6.24 3.52
N VAL A 96 4.43 6.32 4.58
CA VAL A 96 4.75 5.70 5.87
C VAL A 96 4.90 4.18 5.73
N TYR A 97 3.95 3.50 5.08
CA TYR A 97 4.01 2.06 4.90
C TYR A 97 5.15 1.62 3.97
N ILE A 98 5.44 2.39 2.91
CA ILE A 98 6.61 2.17 2.04
C ILE A 98 7.91 2.27 2.85
N CYS A 99 8.05 3.32 3.68
CA CYS A 99 9.22 3.48 4.54
C CYS A 99 9.37 2.31 5.52
N LEU A 100 8.29 1.89 6.18
CA LEU A 100 8.31 0.74 7.08
C LEU A 100 8.75 -0.54 6.34
N THR A 101 8.24 -0.76 5.12
CA THR A 101 8.59 -1.91 4.26
C THR A 101 10.07 -1.89 3.89
N ILE A 102 10.60 -0.74 3.46
CA ILE A 102 12.02 -0.58 3.12
C ILE A 102 12.91 -0.83 4.34
N ILE A 103 12.59 -0.25 5.50
CA ILE A 103 13.38 -0.42 6.72
C ILE A 103 13.38 -1.90 7.15
N LEU A 104 12.23 -2.60 7.02
CA LEU A 104 12.13 -4.02 7.39
C LEU A 104 12.97 -4.87 6.45
N GLY A 105 12.88 -4.62 5.13
CA GLY A 105 13.68 -5.29 4.11
C GLY A 105 15.18 -5.09 4.32
N ILE A 106 15.63 -3.86 4.60
CA ILE A 106 17.05 -3.56 4.88
C ILE A 106 17.51 -4.27 6.15
N THR A 107 16.70 -4.23 7.22
CA THR A 107 17.05 -4.87 8.50
C THR A 107 17.20 -6.37 8.32
N ARG A 108 16.25 -7.02 7.65
CA ARG A 108 16.30 -8.45 7.33
C ARG A 108 17.55 -8.78 6.50
N MET A 109 17.79 -8.03 5.42
CA MET A 109 18.94 -8.28 4.55
C MET A 109 20.27 -8.16 5.28
N LYS A 110 20.39 -7.20 6.23
CA LYS A 110 21.58 -7.06 7.08
C LYS A 110 21.79 -8.27 7.99
N LEU A 111 20.73 -8.78 8.61
CA LEU A 111 20.81 -9.95 9.50
C LEU A 111 21.19 -11.21 8.71
N LEU A 112 20.54 -11.45 7.57
CA LEU A 112 20.87 -12.57 6.69
C LEU A 112 22.29 -12.49 6.14
N SER A 113 22.74 -11.30 5.74
CA SER A 113 24.10 -11.09 5.25
C SER A 113 25.16 -11.25 6.34
N SER A 114 24.78 -11.17 7.63
CA SER A 114 25.67 -11.41 8.76
C SER A 114 25.80 -12.88 9.16
N GLY A 115 25.08 -13.77 8.47
CA GLY A 115 25.12 -15.22 8.72
C GLY A 115 24.16 -15.70 9.81
N VAL A 116 23.16 -14.89 10.18
CA VAL A 116 22.06 -15.32 11.05
C VAL A 116 21.09 -16.15 10.19
N ASP A 117 20.78 -17.36 10.64
CA ASP A 117 19.80 -18.22 9.96
C ASP A 117 18.39 -17.61 10.05
N HIS A 118 17.55 -17.85 9.04
CA HIS A 118 16.18 -17.32 8.96
C HIS A 118 15.35 -17.54 10.21
N VAL A 119 15.51 -18.70 10.86
CA VAL A 119 14.76 -19.08 12.06
C VAL A 119 15.17 -18.20 13.25
N ASP A 120 16.44 -17.84 13.33
CA ASP A 120 17.03 -17.12 14.46
C ASP A 120 16.88 -15.59 14.35
N ILE A 121 16.42 -15.09 13.19
CA ILE A 121 16.11 -13.66 13.00
C ILE A 121 15.08 -13.18 14.04
N TRP A 122 14.14 -14.04 14.41
CA TRP A 122 13.09 -13.73 15.37
C TRP A 122 13.62 -13.49 16.79
N ASP A 123 14.71 -14.16 17.16
CA ASP A 123 15.38 -14.00 18.45
C ASP A 123 16.29 -12.76 18.49
N THR A 124 16.52 -12.13 17.34
CA THR A 124 17.30 -10.88 17.27
C THR A 124 16.53 -9.73 17.91
N GLN A 125 17.14 -9.09 18.90
CA GLN A 125 16.53 -8.02 19.67
C GLN A 125 15.99 -6.89 18.76
N GLY A 126 14.68 -6.68 18.85
CA GLY A 126 13.98 -5.59 18.14
C GLY A 126 13.42 -5.95 16.77
N TYR A 127 13.86 -7.04 16.13
CA TYR A 127 13.30 -7.45 14.83
C TYR A 127 11.82 -7.81 14.95
N ALA A 128 11.45 -8.66 15.92
CA ALA A 128 10.06 -9.06 16.15
C ALA A 128 9.13 -7.86 16.43
N ALA A 129 9.60 -6.88 17.21
CA ALA A 129 8.85 -5.66 17.48
C ALA A 129 8.66 -4.83 16.20
N PHE A 130 9.72 -4.70 15.40
CA PHE A 130 9.68 -3.94 14.16
C PHE A 130 8.78 -4.59 13.10
N SER A 131 8.83 -5.91 12.97
CA SER A 131 7.91 -6.70 12.16
C SER A 131 6.45 -6.51 12.63
N GLY A 132 6.20 -6.59 13.95
CA GLY A 132 4.87 -6.35 14.51
C GLY A 132 4.32 -4.97 14.16
N ILE A 133 5.14 -3.91 14.28
CA ILE A 133 4.78 -2.55 13.88
C ILE A 133 4.48 -2.47 12.39
N HIS A 134 5.30 -3.12 11.54
CA HIS A 134 5.08 -3.18 10.10
C HIS A 134 3.75 -3.85 9.74
N LYS A 135 3.39 -4.96 10.39
CA LYS A 135 2.11 -5.65 10.18
C LYS A 135 0.90 -4.80 10.60
N ILE A 136 0.98 -4.12 11.73
CA ILE A 136 -0.06 -3.16 12.16
C ILE A 136 -0.15 -2.01 11.14
N GLY A 137 0.99 -1.53 10.65
CA GLY A 137 1.08 -0.55 9.57
C GLY A 137 0.40 -1.03 8.29
N ALA A 138 0.62 -2.29 7.90
CA ALA A 138 0.00 -2.91 6.73
C ALA A 138 -1.54 -2.96 6.88
N LEU A 139 -2.04 -3.38 8.04
CA LEU A 139 -3.48 -3.40 8.32
C LEU A 139 -4.11 -2.01 8.18
N CYS A 140 -3.48 -1.00 8.79
CA CYS A 140 -3.89 0.40 8.67
C CYS A 140 -3.89 0.86 7.22
N TYR A 141 -2.82 0.54 6.47
CA TYR A 141 -2.66 0.86 5.07
C TYR A 141 -3.80 0.26 4.22
N TYR A 142 -4.10 -1.03 4.34
CA TYR A 142 -5.16 -1.68 3.57
C TYR A 142 -6.54 -1.11 3.93
N ALA A 143 -6.84 -0.91 5.22
CA ALA A 143 -8.11 -0.35 5.67
C ALA A 143 -8.33 1.07 5.11
N CYS A 144 -7.29 1.91 5.13
CA CYS A 144 -7.35 3.27 4.59
C CYS A 144 -7.58 3.28 3.08
N ASN A 145 -6.99 2.35 2.34
CA ASN A 145 -7.18 2.27 0.90
C ASN A 145 -8.57 1.75 0.51
N ILE A 146 -9.10 0.74 1.22
CA ILE A 146 -10.49 0.30 1.05
C ILE A 146 -11.44 1.47 1.32
N TYR A 147 -11.22 2.18 2.43
CA TYR A 147 -11.98 3.39 2.76
C TYR A 147 -11.88 4.44 1.65
N ALA A 148 -10.70 4.66 1.08
CA ALA A 148 -10.50 5.63 0.01
C ALA A 148 -11.32 5.30 -1.24
N VAL A 149 -11.26 4.04 -1.69
CA VAL A 149 -12.00 3.55 -2.88
C VAL A 149 -13.50 3.66 -2.65
N GLU A 150 -13.98 3.20 -1.48
CA GLU A 150 -15.40 3.31 -1.11
C GLU A 150 -15.87 4.76 -1.03
N ARG A 151 -15.04 5.64 -0.45
CA ARG A 151 -15.36 7.07 -0.36
C ARG A 151 -15.40 7.71 -1.75
N LEU A 152 -14.45 7.38 -2.63
CA LEU A 152 -14.41 7.89 -4.00
C LEU A 152 -15.56 7.38 -4.87
N ARG A 153 -16.19 6.25 -4.52
CA ARG A 153 -17.40 5.78 -5.20
C ARG A 153 -18.57 6.77 -5.12
N HIS A 154 -18.58 7.66 -4.12
CA HIS A 154 -19.65 8.66 -3.99
C HIS A 154 -19.59 9.71 -5.10
N ARG A 155 -20.71 9.86 -5.83
CA ARG A 155 -20.89 10.82 -6.93
C ARG A 155 -20.53 12.27 -6.58
N LYS A 156 -20.59 12.65 -5.30
CA LYS A 156 -20.24 14.01 -4.85
C LYS A 156 -18.84 14.43 -5.29
N PHE A 157 -17.87 13.53 -5.36
CA PHE A 157 -16.50 13.86 -5.78
C PHE A 157 -16.37 14.15 -7.28
N TYR A 158 -17.41 13.89 -8.07
CA TYR A 158 -17.46 14.13 -9.52
C TYR A 158 -18.50 15.18 -9.93
N SER A 159 -19.26 15.73 -8.97
CA SER A 159 -20.30 16.71 -9.23
C SER A 159 -19.81 18.13 -8.96
N HIS A 160 -19.75 18.95 -10.00
CA HIS A 160 -19.47 20.39 -9.90
C HIS A 160 -20.48 21.12 -8.99
N GLU A 161 -21.77 20.82 -9.16
CA GLU A 161 -22.86 21.53 -8.46
C GLU A 161 -22.84 21.34 -6.95
N TYR A 162 -22.27 20.24 -6.46
CA TYR A 162 -22.19 19.97 -5.02
C TYR A 162 -21.10 20.84 -4.38
N TRP A 163 -19.92 20.94 -5.00
CA TRP A 163 -18.78 21.67 -4.45
C TRP A 163 -18.85 23.18 -4.67
N MET A 164 -19.57 23.65 -5.70
CA MET A 164 -19.78 25.08 -5.97
C MET A 164 -20.93 25.70 -5.16
N ARG A 165 -21.71 24.88 -4.44
CA ARG A 165 -22.77 25.34 -3.52
C ARG A 165 -22.31 25.48 -2.06
N MET A 166 -21.07 25.06 -1.77
CA MET A 166 -20.41 25.22 -0.47
C MET A 166 -19.52 26.45 -0.47
#